data_AF-A0A950XDZ6-F1
#
_entry.id   AF-A0A950XDZ6-F1
#
_cell.length_a   1.000
_cell.length_b   1.000
_cell.length_c   1.000
_cell.angle_alpha   90.00
_cell.angle_beta   90.00
_cell.angle_gamma   90.00
#
_symmetry.space_group_name_H-M   'P 1'
#
loop_
_entity.id
_entity.type
_entity.pdbx_description
1 polymer ?
#
loop_
_entity_poly.entity_id
_entity_poly.type
_entity_poly.pdbx_seq_one_letter_code
_entity_poly.pdbx_strand_id
1 'polypeptide(L)'
;MIAAAITVPHATAPPLQPSAPVTAWNVSASAQLRWDVGHARLAKDETTVHISTDGKFLYVRFDAKQSEPLMAAQHSDDTVAGGSNINGGIAWTDDAVWVDLWPTGPAGFQYQFESNPNGAHNEASSENTAFAPAWESHGEATSGGYVVTMAIPVAVIHGAHPGTWHAQLVRYVRSSGEMNVWSYDEAQNNPDDPARAGLLSIPTLARPPVPRPRVGMYALGELASAPIGGSTSRVGADFSIPVAQTAAIFGTLHPDYSNVEIDQQSISPTVYQRVYSEVRPFFTQAAPYYNNFNCDVCSGFRTTLYTPSIPTPAQGYAFEGKEGAFGLAAFDAIGDGRSDAAAALNYTSDDNHWNAAFQHVLANIPGVRDVADELGVSWFNGKYLSAYANYATDRGTNVLDPSQGNWLDAGGGFVNQQYALFGSFRSVGS
;
A
#
# COMPACT_ATOMS: atom_id res chain seq x y z
N MET A 1 10.61 -9.57 22.20
CA MET A 1 10.77 -8.36 23.03
C MET A 1 10.96 -7.18 22.10
N ILE A 2 10.01 -6.23 22.10
CA ILE A 2 10.08 -5.01 21.29
C ILE A 2 11.45 -4.35 21.51
N ALA A 3 12.12 -4.01 20.41
CA ALA A 3 13.46 -3.46 20.48
C ALA A 3 13.46 -2.09 21.16
N ALA A 4 14.57 -1.75 21.82
CA ALA A 4 14.76 -0.40 22.37
C ALA A 4 14.70 0.63 21.24
N ALA A 5 14.11 1.79 21.52
CA ALA A 5 13.98 2.87 20.53
C ALA A 5 15.34 3.28 19.94
N ILE A 6 15.40 3.49 18.63
CA ILE A 6 16.58 4.05 17.95
C ILE A 6 16.42 5.56 17.91
N THR A 7 17.41 6.31 18.40
CA THR A 7 17.47 7.76 18.18
C THR A 7 18.34 8.04 16.97
N VAL A 8 17.73 8.56 15.90
CA VAL A 8 18.42 8.89 14.64
C VAL A 8 19.19 10.19 14.81
N PRO A 9 20.54 10.17 14.68
CA PRO A 9 21.33 11.38 14.80
C PRO A 9 21.23 12.24 13.55
N HIS A 10 21.33 13.55 13.75
CA HIS A 10 21.52 14.50 12.67
C HIS A 10 22.97 14.46 12.17
N ALA A 11 23.18 14.23 10.88
CA ALA A 11 24.48 14.13 10.24
C ALA A 11 24.46 14.80 8.86
N THR A 12 25.63 15.13 8.33
CA THR A 12 25.75 15.40 6.89
C THR A 12 25.48 14.13 6.10
N ALA A 13 24.96 14.27 4.87
CA ALA A 13 24.72 13.15 3.98
C ALA A 13 25.95 12.20 3.91
N PRO A 14 25.81 10.93 4.32
CA PRO A 14 26.88 9.95 4.18
C PRO A 14 27.02 9.51 2.71
N PRO A 15 28.16 8.92 2.31
CA PRO A 15 28.27 8.34 0.97
C PRO A 15 27.32 7.16 0.80
N LEU A 16 26.60 7.15 -0.32
CA LEU A 16 25.70 6.07 -0.72
C LEU A 16 26.38 4.97 -1.55
N GLN A 17 27.66 5.13 -1.94
CA GLN A 17 28.36 4.03 -2.60
C GLN A 17 28.49 2.85 -1.62
N PRO A 18 27.97 1.64 -1.91
CA PRO A 18 28.00 0.53 -0.95
C PRO A 18 29.42 0.10 -0.56
N SER A 19 30.36 0.18 -1.50
CA SER A 19 31.81 -0.01 -1.29
C SER A 19 32.47 1.01 -0.34
N ALA A 20 31.82 2.13 -0.01
CA ALA A 20 32.31 3.05 1.01
C ALA A 20 32.36 2.34 2.37
N PRO A 21 33.43 2.53 3.18
CA PRO A 21 33.54 1.89 4.47
C PRO A 21 32.46 2.42 5.43
N VAL A 22 31.98 1.55 6.33
CA VAL A 22 31.01 1.93 7.38
C VAL A 22 31.51 3.08 8.28
N THR A 23 32.82 3.29 8.38
CA THR A 23 33.40 4.43 9.10
C THR A 23 33.07 5.78 8.48
N ALA A 24 32.63 5.82 7.21
CA ALA A 24 32.09 7.03 6.59
C ALA A 24 30.67 7.38 7.12
N TRP A 25 30.01 6.44 7.79
CA TRP A 25 28.75 6.62 8.52
C TRP A 25 29.02 6.81 10.03
N ASN A 26 30.05 7.60 10.38
CA ASN A 26 30.52 7.79 11.75
C ASN A 26 29.52 8.49 12.69
N VAL A 27 28.51 9.18 12.15
CA VAL A 27 27.40 9.78 12.90
C VAL A 27 26.11 9.08 12.49
N SER A 28 25.95 7.84 12.92
CA SER A 28 24.74 7.04 12.72
C SER A 28 24.34 6.32 14.00
N ALA A 29 23.07 6.02 14.15
CA ALA A 29 22.63 4.97 15.06
C ALA A 29 22.83 3.60 14.40
N SER A 30 22.93 2.54 15.22
CA SER A 30 23.03 1.17 14.72
C SER A 30 21.93 0.28 15.29
N ALA A 31 21.40 -0.60 14.45
CA ALA A 31 20.42 -1.62 14.78
C ALA A 31 20.93 -2.99 14.33
N GLN A 32 20.38 -4.06 14.93
CA GLN A 32 20.72 -5.44 14.59
C GLN A 32 19.43 -6.17 14.25
N LEU A 33 19.41 -6.88 13.11
CA LEU A 33 18.28 -7.76 12.76
C LEU A 33 18.57 -9.14 13.31
N ARG A 34 18.03 -9.44 14.50
CA ARG A 34 18.44 -10.62 15.29
C ARG A 34 17.46 -11.76 15.25
N TRP A 35 16.24 -11.52 14.78
CA TRP A 35 15.16 -12.49 14.88
C TRP A 35 14.53 -12.77 13.52
N ASP A 36 14.40 -14.05 13.20
CA ASP A 36 13.71 -14.57 12.04
C ASP A 36 12.23 -14.80 12.39
N VAL A 37 11.35 -13.89 11.95
CA VAL A 37 9.91 -14.00 12.18
C VAL A 37 9.25 -15.09 11.35
N GLY A 38 9.86 -15.50 10.24
CA GLY A 38 9.35 -16.58 9.38
C GLY A 38 9.46 -17.94 10.06
N HIS A 39 10.58 -18.19 10.76
CA HIS A 39 10.86 -19.48 11.41
C HIS A 39 10.89 -19.46 12.95
N ALA A 40 10.55 -18.33 13.58
CA ALA A 40 10.56 -18.12 15.03
C ALA A 40 11.87 -18.58 15.69
N ARG A 41 12.99 -18.08 15.18
CA ARG A 41 14.33 -18.38 15.71
C ARG A 41 15.23 -17.16 15.60
N LEU A 42 16.43 -17.26 16.16
CA LEU A 42 17.47 -16.27 15.90
C LEU A 42 17.88 -16.29 14.42
N ALA A 43 18.11 -15.10 13.87
CA ALA A 43 18.65 -14.92 12.53
C ALA A 43 19.96 -15.72 12.38
N LYS A 44 20.12 -16.42 11.26
CA LYS A 44 21.28 -17.27 11.00
C LYS A 44 22.53 -16.43 10.77
N ASP A 45 22.41 -15.40 9.95
CA ASP A 45 23.49 -14.50 9.60
C ASP A 45 23.22 -13.07 10.07
N GLU A 46 24.26 -12.42 10.60
CA GLU A 46 24.16 -11.08 11.17
C GLU A 46 23.82 -10.03 10.10
N THR A 47 22.92 -9.10 10.43
CA THR A 47 22.68 -7.89 9.64
C THR A 47 22.71 -6.68 10.56
N THR A 48 23.63 -5.76 10.27
CA THR A 48 23.71 -4.47 10.98
C THR A 48 23.08 -3.40 10.10
N VAL A 49 22.24 -2.55 10.69
CA VAL A 49 21.65 -1.40 10.01
C VAL A 49 22.20 -0.12 10.61
N HIS A 50 22.61 0.83 9.77
CA HIS A 50 23.07 2.16 10.15
C HIS A 50 22.07 3.20 9.68
N ILE A 51 21.68 4.12 10.56
CA ILE A 51 20.64 5.12 10.27
C ILE A 51 21.09 6.51 10.70
N SER A 52 20.92 7.50 9.82
CA SER A 52 21.18 8.92 10.10
C SER A 52 20.24 9.82 9.28
N THR A 53 20.21 11.11 9.56
CA THR A 53 19.42 12.07 8.78
C THR A 53 20.13 13.42 8.64
N ASP A 54 20.03 14.07 7.49
CA ASP A 54 20.38 15.49 7.33
C ASP A 54 19.15 16.43 7.50
N GLY A 55 18.04 15.84 7.97
CA GLY A 55 16.73 16.45 8.07
C GLY A 55 15.91 16.38 6.78
N LYS A 56 16.52 16.27 5.59
CA LYS A 56 15.79 16.15 4.31
C LYS A 56 15.60 14.71 3.89
N PHE A 57 16.57 13.86 4.18
CA PHE A 57 16.56 12.44 3.88
C PHE A 57 16.76 11.63 5.16
N LEU A 58 16.13 10.47 5.20
CA LEU A 58 16.53 9.38 6.08
C LEU A 58 17.53 8.52 5.30
N TYR A 59 18.75 8.42 5.82
CA TYR A 59 19.79 7.59 5.26
C TYR A 59 19.83 6.26 6.00
N VAL A 60 19.75 5.16 5.25
CA VAL A 60 19.76 3.81 5.82
C VAL A 60 20.81 2.98 5.08
N ARG A 61 21.65 2.26 5.82
CA ARG A 61 22.62 1.30 5.27
C ARG A 61 22.43 -0.05 5.93
N PHE A 62 22.28 -1.10 5.14
CA PHE A 62 22.26 -2.49 5.57
C PHE A 62 23.61 -3.12 5.23
N ASP A 63 24.31 -3.62 6.24
CA ASP A 63 25.48 -4.49 6.10
C ASP A 63 25.04 -5.91 6.45
N ALA A 64 24.70 -6.70 5.43
CA ALA A 64 24.09 -8.03 5.56
C ALA A 64 25.12 -9.13 5.29
N LYS A 65 25.44 -9.94 6.30
CA LYS A 65 26.20 -11.18 6.09
C LYS A 65 25.27 -12.25 5.53
N GLN A 66 25.75 -13.08 4.61
CA GLN A 66 24.97 -14.17 4.05
C GLN A 66 25.85 -15.39 3.76
N SER A 67 25.49 -16.50 4.41
CA SER A 67 26.07 -17.83 4.18
C SER A 67 25.30 -18.63 3.13
N GLU A 68 24.03 -18.29 2.91
CA GLU A 68 23.18 -18.86 1.86
C GLU A 68 23.51 -18.27 0.46
N PRO A 69 23.13 -18.96 -0.64
CA PRO A 69 23.28 -18.41 -1.98
C PRO A 69 22.60 -17.04 -2.11
N LEU A 70 23.33 -16.05 -2.64
CA LEU A 70 22.82 -14.71 -2.93
C LEU A 70 21.93 -14.73 -4.17
N MET A 71 20.68 -14.30 -4.04
CA MET A 71 19.70 -14.19 -5.12
C MET A 71 19.47 -12.71 -5.43
N ALA A 72 19.87 -12.26 -6.61
CA ALA A 72 19.70 -10.87 -7.05
C ALA A 72 19.52 -10.82 -8.58
N ALA A 73 18.33 -11.21 -9.06
CA ALA A 73 18.03 -11.28 -10.49
C ALA A 73 17.44 -9.98 -11.06
N GLN A 74 16.80 -9.17 -10.22
CA GLN A 74 16.24 -7.89 -10.63
C GLN A 74 17.35 -6.83 -10.77
N HIS A 75 17.29 -6.07 -11.87
CA HIS A 75 18.25 -5.01 -12.21
C HIS A 75 17.60 -3.66 -12.51
N SER A 76 16.28 -3.61 -12.56
CA SER A 76 15.52 -2.40 -12.84
C SER A 76 14.71 -2.02 -11.62
N ASP A 77 14.54 -0.72 -11.42
CA ASP A 77 13.64 -0.15 -10.44
C ASP A 77 12.18 -0.29 -10.91
N ASP A 78 11.24 -0.21 -9.97
CA ASP A 78 9.80 -0.07 -10.22
C ASP A 78 9.18 -1.20 -11.07
N THR A 79 9.69 -2.43 -10.91
CA THR A 79 9.27 -3.57 -11.75
C THR A 79 7.95 -4.20 -11.31
N VAL A 80 7.48 -3.88 -10.10
CA VAL A 80 6.19 -4.34 -9.57
C VAL A 80 5.10 -3.34 -9.93
N ALA A 81 4.61 -3.45 -11.17
CA ALA A 81 3.48 -2.65 -11.66
C ALA A 81 2.18 -3.08 -10.97
N GLY A 82 1.54 -2.17 -10.23
CA GLY A 82 0.21 -2.38 -9.65
C GLY A 82 0.13 -2.46 -8.12
N GLY A 83 0.98 -1.72 -7.40
CA GLY A 83 0.52 -0.90 -6.29
C GLY A 83 -0.20 -1.57 -5.12
N SER A 84 0.49 -1.66 -3.96
CA SER A 84 -0.01 -2.09 -2.62
C SER A 84 0.60 -3.37 -2.07
N ASN A 85 1.61 -3.98 -2.69
CA ASN A 85 2.29 -5.12 -2.08
C ASN A 85 3.24 -4.65 -0.98
N ILE A 86 2.67 -4.24 0.16
CA ILE A 86 3.34 -3.91 1.43
C ILE A 86 4.10 -5.11 2.04
N ASN A 87 4.26 -6.21 1.29
CA ASN A 87 4.88 -7.45 1.72
C ASN A 87 6.17 -7.76 0.93
N GLY A 88 6.91 -6.74 0.50
CA GLY A 88 8.19 -6.91 -0.20
C GLY A 88 8.05 -7.45 -1.63
N GLY A 89 7.77 -6.58 -2.60
CA GLY A 89 7.65 -6.92 -4.02
C GLY A 89 8.94 -7.49 -4.65
N ILE A 90 10.11 -7.16 -4.12
CA ILE A 90 11.41 -7.71 -4.55
C ILE A 90 11.63 -9.11 -3.97
N ALA A 91 11.12 -9.37 -2.76
CA ALA A 91 11.34 -10.62 -2.02
C ALA A 91 10.79 -11.87 -2.75
N TRP A 92 9.94 -11.71 -3.76
CA TRP A 92 9.42 -12.83 -4.56
C TRP A 92 10.51 -13.51 -5.40
N THR A 93 11.48 -12.75 -5.89
CA THR A 93 12.55 -13.27 -6.78
C THR A 93 13.93 -13.18 -6.14
N ASP A 94 14.16 -12.22 -5.26
CA ASP A 94 15.50 -11.81 -4.81
C ASP A 94 15.61 -11.76 -3.28
N ASP A 95 16.84 -11.77 -2.78
CA ASP A 95 17.14 -11.27 -1.45
C ASP A 95 16.75 -9.78 -1.39
N ALA A 96 16.23 -9.34 -0.26
CA ALA A 96 15.73 -7.98 -0.13
C ALA A 96 15.98 -7.42 1.26
N VAL A 97 16.09 -6.10 1.34
CA VAL A 97 15.99 -5.34 2.59
C VAL A 97 14.96 -4.24 2.43
N TRP A 98 14.23 -3.92 3.48
CA TRP A 98 13.28 -2.81 3.45
C TRP A 98 13.16 -2.08 4.79
N VAL A 99 12.58 -0.89 4.68
CA VAL A 99 12.25 -0.01 5.80
C VAL A 99 10.76 0.29 5.75
N ASP A 100 10.04 -0.08 6.81
CA ASP A 100 8.66 0.33 7.02
C ASP A 100 8.60 1.51 7.97
N LEU A 101 7.79 2.50 7.63
CA LEU A 101 7.60 3.73 8.39
C LEU A 101 6.11 3.99 8.59
N TRP A 102 5.72 4.24 9.84
CA TRP A 102 4.40 4.73 10.23
C TRP A 102 4.56 6.03 11.02
N PRO A 103 4.67 7.18 10.32
CA PRO A 103 5.00 8.47 10.94
C PRO A 103 4.00 8.91 12.00
N THR A 104 2.71 8.68 11.74
CA THR A 104 1.61 9.07 12.63
C THR A 104 1.08 7.89 13.47
N GLY A 105 1.88 6.83 13.62
CA GLY A 105 1.56 5.64 14.42
C GLY A 105 0.84 4.51 13.64
N PRO A 106 0.47 3.41 14.31
CA PRO A 106 -0.07 2.20 13.68
C PRO A 106 -1.34 2.41 12.87
N ALA A 107 -2.19 3.34 13.31
CA ALA A 107 -3.38 3.74 12.59
C ALA A 107 -3.11 4.85 11.56
N GLY A 108 -1.86 5.16 11.23
CA GLY A 108 -1.46 6.08 10.17
C GLY A 108 -1.33 5.42 8.80
N PHE A 109 -0.75 6.14 7.84
CA PHE A 109 -0.26 5.53 6.60
C PHE A 109 1.05 4.78 6.85
N GLN A 110 1.23 3.69 6.12
CA GLN A 110 2.48 2.94 6.02
C GLN A 110 3.22 3.40 4.78
N TYR A 111 4.54 3.51 4.89
CA TYR A 111 5.44 3.71 3.77
C TYR A 111 6.53 2.64 3.83
N GLN A 112 6.69 1.89 2.74
CA GLN A 112 7.70 0.86 2.58
C GLN A 112 8.66 1.26 1.46
N PHE A 113 9.96 1.15 1.73
CA PHE A 113 11.04 1.34 0.75
C PHE A 113 11.92 0.10 0.75
N GLU A 114 11.98 -0.62 -0.36
CA GLU A 114 12.69 -1.91 -0.49
C GLU A 114 13.78 -1.86 -1.56
N SER A 115 14.88 -2.60 -1.34
CA SER A 115 15.96 -2.72 -2.32
C SER A 115 16.61 -4.10 -2.26
N ASN A 116 17.05 -4.60 -3.42
CA ASN A 116 17.82 -5.83 -3.53
C ASN A 116 19.34 -5.59 -3.46
N PRO A 117 20.18 -6.65 -3.45
CA PRO A 117 21.64 -6.53 -3.48
C PRO A 117 22.25 -5.86 -4.71
N ASN A 118 21.50 -5.71 -5.81
CA ASN A 118 21.94 -4.95 -6.99
C ASN A 118 21.62 -3.45 -6.87
N GLY A 119 20.89 -3.05 -5.83
CA GLY A 119 20.42 -1.68 -5.63
C GLY A 119 19.10 -1.37 -6.34
N ALA A 120 18.53 -2.34 -7.06
CA ALA A 120 17.22 -2.18 -7.67
C ALA A 120 16.15 -2.07 -6.58
N HIS A 121 15.20 -1.16 -6.75
CA HIS A 121 14.24 -0.83 -5.71
C HIS A 121 12.77 -0.85 -6.14
N ASN A 122 11.88 -0.92 -5.13
CA ASN A 122 10.47 -0.55 -5.25
C ASN A 122 10.00 0.13 -3.95
N GLU A 123 8.79 0.68 -4.01
CA GLU A 123 8.10 1.33 -2.91
C GLU A 123 6.64 0.92 -2.83
N ALA A 124 6.05 1.10 -1.66
CA ALA A 124 4.61 1.02 -1.49
C ALA A 124 4.13 1.94 -0.38
N SER A 125 2.87 2.36 -0.47
CA SER A 125 2.20 3.03 0.63
C SER A 125 0.76 2.56 0.76
N SER A 126 0.26 2.49 2.00
CA SER A 126 -1.18 2.30 2.24
C SER A 126 -2.01 3.56 1.99
N GLU A 127 -1.36 4.68 1.68
CA GLU A 127 -2.02 5.93 1.29
C GLU A 127 -2.63 5.86 -0.11
N ASN A 128 -1.88 5.35 -1.07
CA ASN A 128 -2.23 5.37 -2.48
C ASN A 128 -1.60 4.16 -3.16
N THR A 129 -2.40 3.40 -3.94
CA THR A 129 -1.87 2.25 -4.68
C THR A 129 -0.88 2.67 -5.76
N ALA A 130 -0.97 3.89 -6.30
CA ALA A 130 -0.03 4.44 -7.28
C ALA A 130 1.13 5.22 -6.62
N PHE A 131 1.48 4.93 -5.37
CA PHE A 131 2.61 5.57 -4.69
C PHE A 131 3.94 5.18 -5.35
N ALA A 132 4.57 6.14 -6.03
CA ALA A 132 5.85 5.95 -6.73
C ALA A 132 6.72 7.23 -6.68
N PRO A 133 7.25 7.64 -5.51
CA PRO A 133 8.08 8.82 -5.41
C PRO A 133 9.50 8.57 -5.90
N ALA A 134 10.21 9.61 -6.34
CA ALA A 134 11.64 9.48 -6.58
C ALA A 134 12.44 9.33 -5.27
N TRP A 135 13.25 8.28 -5.16
CA TRP A 135 14.21 8.05 -4.08
C TRP A 135 15.44 7.31 -4.61
N GLU A 136 16.47 7.14 -3.78
CA GLU A 136 17.76 6.59 -4.22
C GLU A 136 18.18 5.39 -3.36
N SER A 137 18.64 4.33 -4.03
CA SER A 137 19.24 3.14 -3.41
C SER A 137 20.45 2.67 -4.22
N HIS A 138 21.38 2.00 -3.52
CA HIS A 138 22.53 1.35 -4.15
C HIS A 138 22.81 0.03 -3.45
N GLY A 139 23.16 -1.00 -4.20
CA GLY A 139 23.50 -2.33 -3.68
C GLY A 139 24.79 -2.85 -4.26
N GLU A 140 25.55 -3.59 -3.45
CA GLU A 140 26.75 -4.30 -3.90
C GLU A 140 26.90 -5.63 -3.16
N ALA A 141 27.05 -6.71 -3.93
CA ALA A 141 27.44 -8.01 -3.40
C ALA A 141 28.88 -7.96 -2.87
N THR A 142 29.11 -8.58 -1.72
CA THR A 142 30.44 -8.70 -1.11
C THR A 142 30.84 -10.17 -1.00
N SER A 143 32.09 -10.46 -0.63
CA SER A 143 32.56 -11.84 -0.46
C SER A 143 31.84 -12.62 0.67
N GLY A 144 31.08 -11.94 1.54
CA GLY A 144 30.42 -12.55 2.69
C GLY A 144 28.94 -12.17 2.83
N GLY A 145 28.31 -11.63 1.78
CA GLY A 145 26.93 -11.15 1.80
C GLY A 145 26.76 -9.97 0.86
N TYR A 146 26.16 -8.87 1.32
CA TYR A 146 25.94 -7.68 0.51
C TYR A 146 25.76 -6.43 1.38
N VAL A 147 25.90 -5.26 0.73
CA VAL A 147 25.61 -3.96 1.32
C VAL A 147 24.54 -3.28 0.48
N VAL A 148 23.54 -2.69 1.15
CA VAL A 148 22.57 -1.79 0.52
C VAL A 148 22.60 -0.45 1.25
N THR A 149 22.51 0.65 0.51
CA THR A 149 22.29 1.98 1.07
C THR A 149 21.07 2.62 0.43
N MET A 150 20.41 3.49 1.18
CA MET A 150 19.18 4.17 0.80
C MET A 150 19.23 5.63 1.24
N ALA A 151 18.69 6.52 0.41
CA ALA A 151 18.35 7.90 0.78
C ALA A 151 16.86 8.13 0.52
N ILE A 152 16.08 8.04 1.60
CA ILE A 152 14.62 8.15 1.57
C ILE A 152 14.23 9.61 1.81
N PRO A 153 13.63 10.32 0.83
CA PRO A 153 13.29 11.72 1.02
C PRO A 153 12.11 11.89 1.99
N VAL A 154 12.32 12.62 3.08
CA VAL A 154 11.29 12.85 4.11
C VAL A 154 10.06 13.59 3.54
N ALA A 155 10.25 14.36 2.47
CA ALA A 155 9.19 15.13 1.83
C ALA A 155 8.13 14.28 1.10
N VAL A 156 8.39 13.00 0.83
CA VAL A 156 7.44 12.09 0.14
C VAL A 156 6.57 11.31 1.14
N ILE A 157 6.86 11.44 2.43
CA ILE A 157 6.18 10.76 3.52
C ILE A 157 5.19 11.75 4.14
N HIS A 158 3.90 11.59 3.86
CA HIS A 158 2.89 12.44 4.50
C HIS A 158 2.77 12.13 5.99
N GLY A 159 2.51 13.19 6.78
CA GLY A 159 2.53 13.09 8.23
C GLY A 159 3.93 13.01 8.84
N ALA A 160 5.02 13.08 8.06
CA ALA A 160 6.36 13.18 8.61
C ALA A 160 6.48 14.40 9.54
N HIS A 161 7.01 14.18 10.74
CA HIS A 161 7.22 15.22 11.74
C HIS A 161 8.44 14.90 12.62
N PRO A 162 9.15 15.90 13.17
CA PRO A 162 10.11 15.65 14.23
C PRO A 162 9.44 14.93 15.40
N GLY A 163 10.06 13.88 15.93
CA GLY A 163 9.49 13.08 17.02
C GLY A 163 9.71 11.59 16.80
N THR A 164 8.82 10.78 17.37
CA THR A 164 8.92 9.32 17.35
C THR A 164 7.96 8.73 16.33
N TRP A 165 8.46 7.90 15.43
CA TRP A 165 7.68 7.12 14.48
C TRP A 165 7.71 5.65 14.86
N HIS A 166 6.66 4.91 14.51
CA HIS A 166 6.78 3.45 14.47
C HIS A 166 7.55 3.08 13.20
N ALA A 167 8.47 2.13 13.31
CA ALA A 167 9.27 1.69 12.17
C ALA A 167 9.70 0.23 12.31
N GLN A 168 9.92 -0.42 11.18
CA GLN A 168 10.55 -1.73 11.11
C GLN A 168 11.70 -1.71 10.09
N LEU A 169 12.73 -2.49 10.38
CA LEU A 169 13.84 -2.76 9.48
C LEU A 169 13.84 -4.25 9.22
N VAL A 170 13.83 -4.64 7.96
CA VAL A 170 13.64 -6.03 7.57
C VAL A 170 14.67 -6.45 6.54
N ARG A 171 15.03 -7.74 6.59
CA ARG A 171 15.76 -8.44 5.57
C ARG A 171 15.07 -9.75 5.24
N TYR A 172 14.93 -10.04 3.96
CA TYR A 172 14.51 -11.32 3.43
C TYR A 172 15.68 -12.06 2.78
N VAL A 173 15.84 -13.33 3.13
CA VAL A 173 16.81 -14.24 2.49
C VAL A 173 16.03 -15.21 1.62
N ARG A 174 16.09 -15.00 0.30
CA ARG A 174 15.22 -15.65 -0.68
C ARG A 174 15.39 -17.15 -0.76
N SER A 175 16.61 -17.62 -0.63
CA SER A 175 16.97 -19.03 -0.75
C SER A 175 16.45 -19.87 0.42
N SER A 176 16.35 -19.29 1.61
CA SER A 176 15.87 -19.96 2.84
C SER A 176 14.47 -19.55 3.28
N GLY A 177 13.94 -18.43 2.78
CA GLY A 177 12.69 -17.82 3.23
C GLY A 177 12.78 -17.13 4.60
N GLU A 178 14.00 -16.90 5.11
CA GLU A 178 14.23 -16.27 6.42
C GLU A 178 13.89 -14.78 6.39
N MET A 179 13.16 -14.30 7.41
CA MET A 179 12.67 -12.92 7.52
C MET A 179 13.22 -12.26 8.79
N ASN A 180 14.34 -11.55 8.66
CA ASN A 180 15.06 -10.98 9.80
C ASN A 180 14.57 -9.57 10.12
N VAL A 181 14.15 -9.33 11.35
CA VAL A 181 13.59 -8.04 11.81
C VAL A 181 14.40 -7.39 12.91
N TRP A 182 14.30 -6.07 13.02
CA TRP A 182 14.91 -5.29 14.09
C TRP A 182 14.10 -5.38 15.39
N SER A 183 12.82 -5.00 15.34
CA SER A 183 11.89 -5.13 16.47
C SER A 183 11.11 -6.43 16.35
N TYR A 184 11.05 -7.19 17.45
CA TYR A 184 10.42 -8.50 17.48
C TYR A 184 9.52 -8.68 18.70
N ASP A 185 8.34 -9.26 18.52
CA ASP A 185 7.53 -9.79 19.62
C ASP A 185 7.23 -11.29 19.44
N GLU A 186 7.10 -12.08 20.51
CA GLU A 186 6.85 -13.53 20.42
C GLU A 186 5.54 -13.92 19.72
N ALA A 187 4.63 -12.98 19.53
CA ALA A 187 3.43 -13.18 18.75
C ALA A 187 3.60 -12.79 17.27
N GLN A 188 4.70 -12.14 16.89
CA GLN A 188 4.96 -11.67 15.54
C GLN A 188 5.18 -12.82 14.57
N ASN A 189 4.38 -12.85 13.51
CA ASN A 189 4.50 -13.77 12.37
C ASN A 189 4.59 -13.04 11.03
N ASN A 190 4.42 -11.72 11.02
CA ASN A 190 4.55 -10.82 9.88
C ASN A 190 5.58 -9.74 10.22
N PRO A 191 6.63 -9.53 9.41
CA PRO A 191 7.58 -8.44 9.62
C PRO A 191 6.91 -7.05 9.62
N ASP A 192 5.86 -6.86 8.82
CA ASP A 192 5.26 -5.56 8.51
C ASP A 192 4.10 -5.20 9.46
N ASP A 193 4.11 -5.75 10.68
CA ASP A 193 3.07 -5.54 11.68
C ASP A 193 3.32 -4.26 12.51
N PRO A 194 2.52 -3.20 12.33
CA PRO A 194 2.74 -1.93 13.03
C PRO A 194 2.57 -2.02 14.54
N ALA A 195 1.78 -2.97 15.05
CA ALA A 195 1.57 -3.15 16.50
C ALA A 195 2.82 -3.70 17.21
N ARG A 196 3.78 -4.24 16.44
CA ARG A 196 5.02 -4.87 16.93
C ARG A 196 6.29 -4.17 16.41
N ALA A 197 6.09 -3.11 15.62
CA ALA A 197 7.15 -2.23 15.13
C ALA A 197 7.94 -1.59 16.28
N GLY A 198 9.20 -1.26 16.00
CA GLY A 198 10.04 -0.52 16.92
C GLY A 198 9.75 0.98 16.88
N LEU A 199 10.44 1.75 17.73
CA LEU A 199 10.30 3.20 17.79
C LEU A 199 11.55 3.90 17.24
N LEU A 200 11.39 4.68 16.17
CA LEU A 200 12.43 5.49 15.57
C LEU A 200 12.24 6.96 15.98
N SER A 201 13.11 7.48 16.85
CA SER A 201 13.11 8.87 17.30
C SER A 201 13.96 9.72 16.37
N ILE A 202 13.31 10.64 15.63
CA ILE A 202 13.92 11.54 14.66
C ILE A 202 13.74 12.99 15.15
N PRO A 203 14.67 13.52 15.96
CA PRO A 203 14.49 14.81 16.62
C PRO A 203 14.58 16.00 15.65
N THR A 204 15.23 15.80 14.50
CA THR A 204 15.48 16.85 13.51
C THR A 204 15.01 16.37 12.15
N LEU A 205 13.97 17.02 11.65
CA LEU A 205 13.54 16.92 10.26
C LEU A 205 13.40 18.32 9.69
N ALA A 206 13.81 18.50 8.44
CA ALA A 206 13.32 19.59 7.64
C ALA A 206 11.80 19.42 7.61
N ARG A 207 11.08 20.47 8.03
CA ARG A 207 9.63 20.45 8.03
C ARG A 207 9.17 20.06 6.62
N PRO A 208 8.49 18.91 6.43
CA PRO A 208 8.02 18.54 5.12
C PRO A 208 7.11 19.67 4.61
N PRO A 209 7.08 19.94 3.29
CA PRO A 209 6.18 20.92 2.74
C PRO A 209 4.77 20.60 3.23
N VAL A 210 4.07 21.60 3.79
CA VAL A 210 2.63 21.43 4.03
C VAL A 210 2.01 21.00 2.70
N PRO A 211 1.27 19.87 2.64
CA PRO A 211 0.65 19.42 1.41
C PRO A 211 -0.09 20.60 0.76
N ARG A 212 0.30 20.96 -0.46
CA ARG A 212 -0.25 22.14 -1.15
C ARG A 212 -1.33 21.72 -2.13
N PRO A 213 -2.35 22.57 -2.34
CA PRO A 213 -3.28 22.39 -3.44
C PRO A 213 -2.53 22.21 -4.76
N ARG A 214 -2.82 21.13 -5.48
CA ARG A 214 -2.30 20.83 -6.81
C ARG A 214 -3.43 20.82 -7.82
N VAL A 215 -3.18 21.39 -8.99
CA VAL A 215 -4.08 21.35 -10.15
C VAL A 215 -3.24 20.99 -11.37
N GLY A 216 -3.55 19.87 -12.00
CA GLY A 216 -3.02 19.48 -13.30
C GLY A 216 -4.05 19.81 -14.36
N MET A 217 -3.67 20.53 -15.41
CA MET A 217 -4.54 20.78 -16.56
C MET A 217 -3.95 20.08 -17.79
N TYR A 218 -4.81 19.49 -18.62
CA TYR A 218 -4.41 18.87 -19.87
C TYR A 218 -5.37 19.29 -21.00
N ALA A 219 -4.83 19.35 -22.20
CA ALA A 219 -5.57 19.64 -23.41
C ALA A 219 -5.20 18.60 -24.47
N LEU A 220 -6.21 17.91 -25.01
CA LEU A 220 -6.07 17.01 -26.12
C LEU A 220 -6.62 17.66 -27.39
N GLY A 221 -5.92 17.47 -28.50
CA GLY A 221 -6.37 17.87 -29.82
C GLY A 221 -6.17 16.72 -30.80
N GLU A 222 -7.22 16.31 -31.49
CA GLU A 222 -7.16 15.31 -32.55
C GLU A 222 -7.34 16.00 -33.90
N LEU A 223 -6.45 15.73 -34.85
CA LEU A 223 -6.58 16.17 -36.23
C LEU A 223 -7.11 15.02 -37.08
N ALA A 224 -8.42 15.01 -37.33
CA ALA A 224 -9.07 14.08 -38.23
C ALA A 224 -9.58 14.80 -39.50
N SER A 225 -9.61 14.07 -40.62
CA SER A 225 -10.23 14.58 -41.84
C SER A 225 -11.75 14.72 -41.67
N ALA A 226 -12.37 15.70 -42.34
CA ALA A 226 -13.81 15.94 -42.23
C ALA A 226 -14.70 14.68 -42.46
N PRO A 227 -14.36 13.75 -43.37
CA PRO A 227 -15.16 12.52 -43.58
C PRO A 227 -15.16 11.53 -42.41
N ILE A 228 -14.22 11.62 -41.46
CA ILE A 228 -14.10 10.69 -40.32
C ILE A 228 -14.42 11.37 -38.97
N GLY A 229 -15.02 12.57 -39.00
CA GLY A 229 -15.45 13.29 -37.79
C GLY A 229 -14.82 14.67 -37.61
N GLY A 230 -13.80 15.02 -38.40
CA GLY A 230 -13.11 16.32 -38.30
C GLY A 230 -12.23 16.43 -37.05
N SER A 231 -11.54 17.55 -36.89
CA SER A 231 -10.69 17.79 -35.73
C SER A 231 -11.51 18.01 -34.47
N THR A 232 -11.07 17.45 -33.34
CA THR A 232 -11.71 17.63 -32.03
C THR A 232 -10.70 18.15 -31.00
N SER A 233 -11.19 18.80 -29.94
CA SER A 233 -10.35 19.21 -28.82
C SER A 233 -11.09 19.02 -27.50
N ARG A 234 -10.37 18.58 -26.47
CA ARG A 234 -10.88 18.45 -25.09
C ARG A 234 -9.90 19.12 -24.15
N VAL A 235 -10.40 19.82 -23.15
CA VAL A 235 -9.62 20.32 -22.01
C VAL A 235 -10.17 19.65 -20.76
N GLY A 236 -9.28 19.17 -19.91
CA GLY A 236 -9.62 18.65 -18.61
C GLY A 236 -8.64 19.10 -17.54
N ALA A 237 -9.01 18.83 -16.29
CA ALA A 237 -8.19 19.17 -15.15
C ALA A 237 -8.43 18.19 -14.00
N ASP A 238 -7.35 17.86 -13.30
CA ASP A 238 -7.38 17.11 -12.05
C ASP A 238 -6.91 18.02 -10.93
N PHE A 239 -7.50 17.89 -9.75
CA PHE A 239 -7.10 18.67 -8.58
C PHE A 239 -7.05 17.80 -7.33
N SER A 240 -6.20 18.20 -6.39
CA SER A 240 -6.17 17.67 -5.04
C SER A 240 -5.82 18.78 -4.07
N ILE A 241 -6.64 18.90 -3.04
CA ILE A 241 -6.61 19.94 -2.02
C ILE A 241 -6.51 19.23 -0.68
N PRO A 242 -5.31 19.15 -0.10
CA PRO A 242 -5.13 18.62 1.24
C PRO A 242 -5.89 19.47 2.26
N VAL A 243 -6.68 18.81 3.10
CA VAL A 243 -7.44 19.46 4.20
C VAL A 243 -6.83 19.15 5.56
N ALA A 244 -6.06 18.06 5.66
CA ALA A 244 -5.21 17.71 6.80
C ALA A 244 -3.93 17.01 6.30
N GLN A 245 -3.05 16.58 7.22
CA GLN A 245 -1.84 15.81 6.86
C GLN A 245 -2.16 14.45 6.24
N THR A 246 -3.31 13.88 6.62
CA THR A 246 -3.77 12.54 6.24
C THR A 246 -5.14 12.59 5.58
N ALA A 247 -5.54 13.74 5.01
CA ALA A 247 -6.84 13.88 4.36
C ALA A 247 -6.83 14.90 3.23
N ALA A 248 -7.54 14.61 2.15
CA ALA A 248 -7.63 15.44 0.95
C ALA A 248 -9.00 15.39 0.29
N ILE A 249 -9.38 16.50 -0.34
CA ILE A 249 -10.46 16.57 -1.32
C ILE A 249 -9.80 16.56 -2.70
N PHE A 250 -10.24 15.69 -3.60
CA PHE A 250 -9.67 15.61 -4.94
C PHE A 250 -10.75 15.35 -5.98
N GLY A 251 -10.42 15.54 -7.24
CA GLY A 251 -11.38 15.38 -8.31
C GLY A 251 -10.78 15.52 -9.69
N THR A 252 -11.61 15.21 -10.67
CA THR A 252 -11.28 15.27 -12.09
C THR A 252 -12.40 15.95 -12.87
N LEU A 253 -12.06 16.71 -13.88
CA LEU A 253 -12.96 17.41 -14.79
C LEU A 253 -12.53 17.04 -16.21
N HIS A 254 -13.42 16.37 -16.94
CA HIS A 254 -13.17 15.83 -18.27
C HIS A 254 -11.87 15.00 -18.38
N PRO A 255 -11.69 13.96 -17.53
CA PRO A 255 -10.55 13.04 -17.61
C PRO A 255 -10.28 12.57 -19.03
N ASP A 256 -9.00 12.53 -19.38
CA ASP A 256 -8.52 11.75 -20.49
C ASP A 256 -7.78 10.52 -19.98
N TYR A 257 -8.51 9.41 -19.93
CA TYR A 257 -7.95 8.12 -19.54
C TYR A 257 -7.53 7.26 -20.73
N SER A 258 -7.59 7.79 -21.96
CA SER A 258 -7.27 6.99 -23.15
C SER A 258 -5.86 6.42 -23.10
N ASN A 259 -4.90 7.18 -22.57
CA ASN A 259 -3.50 6.74 -22.50
C ASN A 259 -3.23 5.72 -21.38
N VAL A 260 -4.08 5.66 -20.34
CA VAL A 260 -3.90 4.71 -19.22
C VAL A 260 -4.70 3.41 -19.40
N GLU A 261 -5.85 3.45 -20.09
CA GLU A 261 -6.70 2.27 -20.33
C GLU A 261 -6.22 1.38 -21.50
N ILE A 262 -5.36 1.91 -22.40
CA ILE A 262 -4.87 1.17 -23.59
C ILE A 262 -4.08 -0.11 -23.21
N ASP A 263 -3.43 -0.15 -22.05
CA ASP A 263 -2.58 -1.28 -21.63
C ASP A 263 -3.35 -2.53 -21.16
N GLN A 264 -4.69 -2.50 -21.12
CA GLN A 264 -5.49 -3.65 -20.71
C GLN A 264 -6.20 -4.39 -21.87
N GLN A 265 -5.94 -3.97 -23.12
CA GLN A 265 -6.58 -4.58 -24.29
C GLN A 265 -5.90 -5.90 -24.70
N SER A 266 -6.46 -7.03 -24.25
CA SER A 266 -6.09 -8.36 -24.76
C SER A 266 -7.15 -8.86 -25.74
N ILE A 267 -6.77 -9.02 -27.00
CA ILE A 267 -7.61 -9.56 -28.09
C ILE A 267 -7.62 -11.09 -28.01
N SER A 268 -8.01 -11.65 -26.86
CA SER A 268 -8.21 -13.09 -26.70
C SER A 268 -9.61 -13.33 -26.14
N PRO A 269 -10.56 -13.79 -26.99
CA PRO A 269 -11.91 -14.08 -26.55
C PRO A 269 -11.87 -15.19 -25.50
N THR A 270 -12.40 -14.92 -24.32
CA THR A 270 -12.62 -15.92 -23.25
C THR A 270 -14.10 -15.91 -22.87
N VAL A 271 -14.60 -17.03 -22.35
CA VAL A 271 -16.00 -17.17 -21.88
C VAL A 271 -16.20 -16.64 -20.46
N TYR A 272 -15.14 -16.16 -19.82
CA TYR A 272 -15.15 -15.66 -18.44
C TYR A 272 -14.93 -14.15 -18.44
N GLN A 273 -15.63 -13.45 -17.54
CA GLN A 273 -15.38 -12.03 -17.28
C GLN A 273 -13.93 -11.85 -16.81
N ARG A 274 -13.20 -10.95 -17.48
CA ARG A 274 -11.86 -10.56 -17.06
C ARG A 274 -11.98 -9.53 -15.94
N VAL A 275 -11.24 -9.78 -14.85
CA VAL A 275 -11.05 -8.81 -13.79
C VAL A 275 -9.82 -7.99 -14.15
N TYR A 276 -9.99 -6.68 -14.16
CA TYR A 276 -8.98 -5.71 -14.52
C TYR A 276 -8.54 -4.94 -13.27
N SER A 277 -7.25 -4.62 -13.19
CA SER A 277 -6.76 -3.69 -12.17
C SER A 277 -7.17 -2.27 -12.55
N GLU A 278 -7.65 -1.50 -11.59
CA GLU A 278 -7.92 -0.08 -11.84
C GLU A 278 -6.59 0.69 -11.98
N VAL A 279 -6.51 1.52 -13.01
CA VAL A 279 -5.28 2.28 -13.35
C VAL A 279 -5.54 3.78 -13.47
N ARG A 280 -6.82 4.20 -13.44
CA ARG A 280 -7.19 5.60 -13.59
C ARG A 280 -6.93 6.38 -12.30
N PRO A 281 -6.17 7.49 -12.35
CA PRO A 281 -5.75 8.24 -11.16
C PRO A 281 -6.87 8.61 -10.18
N PHE A 282 -8.05 9.00 -10.68
CA PHE A 282 -9.19 9.33 -9.81
C PHE A 282 -9.65 8.15 -8.95
N PHE A 283 -9.64 6.93 -9.49
CA PHE A 283 -10.10 5.74 -8.76
C PHE A 283 -8.99 5.07 -7.95
N THR A 284 -7.71 5.21 -8.35
CA THR A 284 -6.59 4.61 -7.63
C THR A 284 -6.23 5.35 -6.35
N GLN A 285 -6.43 6.68 -6.29
CA GLN A 285 -6.01 7.48 -5.14
C GLN A 285 -6.62 6.99 -3.81
N ALA A 286 -7.95 6.84 -3.74
CA ALA A 286 -8.65 6.37 -2.55
C ALA A 286 -8.91 4.84 -2.54
N ALA A 287 -8.36 4.09 -3.48
CA ALA A 287 -8.60 2.65 -3.61
C ALA A 287 -8.34 1.84 -2.31
N PRO A 288 -7.30 2.14 -1.50
CA PRO A 288 -7.03 1.38 -0.27
C PRO A 288 -8.20 1.38 0.74
N TYR A 289 -9.13 2.33 0.66
CA TYR A 289 -10.26 2.42 1.59
C TYR A 289 -11.41 1.46 1.25
N TYR A 290 -11.55 1.06 0.00
CA TYR A 290 -12.72 0.31 -0.49
C TYR A 290 -12.55 -1.22 -0.45
N ASN A 291 -11.32 -1.72 -0.23
CA ASN A 291 -11.04 -3.16 -0.26
C ASN A 291 -10.63 -3.73 1.12
N ASN A 292 -11.41 -3.42 2.17
CA ASN A 292 -11.10 -3.79 3.57
C ASN A 292 -11.97 -4.93 4.13
N PHE A 293 -12.56 -5.76 3.28
CA PHE A 293 -13.40 -6.89 3.68
C PHE A 293 -12.62 -8.21 3.62
N ASN A 294 -12.65 -9.00 4.69
CA ASN A 294 -11.84 -10.21 4.79
C ASN A 294 -12.62 -11.47 4.34
N CYS A 295 -12.02 -12.27 3.45
CA CYS A 295 -12.20 -13.72 3.45
C CYS A 295 -10.97 -14.42 2.87
N ASP A 296 -10.23 -15.10 3.74
CA ASP A 296 -9.00 -15.82 3.38
C ASP A 296 -9.19 -16.95 2.35
N VAL A 297 -10.39 -17.52 2.23
CA VAL A 297 -10.68 -18.66 1.32
C VAL A 297 -11.49 -18.30 0.07
N CYS A 298 -11.81 -17.02 -0.11
CA CYS A 298 -12.75 -16.57 -1.14
C CYS A 298 -12.12 -15.65 -2.19
N SER A 299 -10.81 -15.79 -2.39
CA SER A 299 -10.03 -14.99 -3.33
C SER A 299 -10.69 -14.93 -4.71
N GLY A 300 -10.80 -13.71 -5.26
CA GLY A 300 -11.27 -13.47 -6.63
C GLY A 300 -12.78 -13.23 -6.83
N PHE A 301 -13.62 -13.27 -5.79
CA PHE A 301 -15.09 -13.13 -5.92
C PHE A 301 -15.73 -12.10 -4.97
N ARG A 302 -14.99 -11.07 -4.55
CA ARG A 302 -15.44 -10.14 -3.49
C ARG A 302 -15.06 -8.70 -3.77
N THR A 303 -15.82 -8.05 -4.64
CA THR A 303 -15.72 -6.60 -4.76
C THR A 303 -17.12 -6.05 -4.97
N THR A 304 -17.73 -5.51 -3.91
CA THR A 304 -18.99 -4.77 -4.04
C THR A 304 -18.79 -3.51 -4.90
N LEU A 305 -17.59 -2.91 -4.86
CA LEU A 305 -17.16 -1.86 -5.77
C LEU A 305 -16.19 -2.41 -6.83
N TYR A 306 -16.53 -2.29 -8.10
CA TYR A 306 -15.63 -2.61 -9.21
C TYR A 306 -15.50 -1.42 -10.15
N THR A 307 -14.54 -0.53 -9.84
CA THR A 307 -14.36 0.73 -10.56
C THR A 307 -14.08 0.57 -12.06
N PRO A 308 -13.42 -0.48 -12.58
CA PRO A 308 -13.26 -0.65 -14.03
C PRO A 308 -14.58 -0.81 -14.81
N SER A 309 -15.69 -1.12 -14.13
CA SER A 309 -17.03 -1.11 -14.76
C SER A 309 -17.69 0.27 -14.82
N ILE A 310 -17.14 1.26 -14.11
CA ILE A 310 -17.56 2.66 -14.18
C ILE A 310 -16.91 3.26 -15.44
N PRO A 311 -17.68 3.75 -16.42
CA PRO A 311 -17.14 4.44 -17.59
C PRO A 311 -16.31 5.66 -17.18
N THR A 312 -15.46 6.15 -18.09
CA THR A 312 -14.77 7.43 -17.87
C THR A 312 -15.80 8.54 -17.55
N PRO A 313 -15.78 9.13 -16.34
CA PRO A 313 -16.75 10.15 -15.97
C PRO A 313 -16.47 11.47 -16.69
N ALA A 314 -17.49 12.31 -16.86
CA ALA A 314 -17.30 13.69 -17.30
C ALA A 314 -16.71 14.55 -16.18
N GLN A 315 -17.02 14.25 -14.93
CA GLN A 315 -16.44 14.88 -13.75
C GLN A 315 -16.50 13.92 -12.56
N GLY A 316 -15.57 14.05 -11.62
CA GLY A 316 -15.53 13.24 -10.41
C GLY A 316 -15.12 14.08 -9.21
N TYR A 317 -15.78 13.87 -8.08
CA TYR A 317 -15.44 14.51 -6.81
C TYR A 317 -15.23 13.45 -5.76
N ALA A 318 -14.19 13.60 -4.95
CA ALA A 318 -13.82 12.62 -3.96
C ALA A 318 -13.22 13.26 -2.70
N PHE A 319 -13.29 12.52 -1.61
CA PHE A 319 -12.64 12.79 -0.35
C PHE A 319 -11.97 11.50 0.13
N GLU A 320 -10.80 11.63 0.72
CA GLU A 320 -10.15 10.58 1.49
C GLU A 320 -9.57 11.16 2.77
N GLY A 321 -9.49 10.34 3.80
CA GLY A 321 -8.71 10.70 4.96
C GLY A 321 -8.59 9.62 6.02
N LYS A 322 -7.60 9.80 6.90
CA LYS A 322 -7.38 8.96 8.07
C LYS A 322 -7.24 9.83 9.32
N GLU A 323 -7.99 9.52 10.36
CA GLU A 323 -7.93 10.20 11.66
C GLU A 323 -8.04 9.19 12.80
N GLY A 324 -6.93 9.04 13.54
CA GLY A 324 -6.84 8.02 14.58
C GLY A 324 -7.14 6.63 14.03
N ALA A 325 -8.01 5.90 14.72
CA ALA A 325 -8.47 4.56 14.34
C ALA A 325 -9.33 4.52 13.06
N PHE A 326 -9.78 5.66 12.53
CA PHE A 326 -10.75 5.70 11.43
C PHE A 326 -10.13 6.10 10.10
N GLY A 327 -10.54 5.42 9.04
CA GLY A 327 -10.29 5.80 7.65
C GLY A 327 -11.59 6.04 6.91
N LEU A 328 -11.67 7.08 6.09
CA LEU A 328 -12.85 7.41 5.30
C LEU A 328 -12.47 7.67 3.85
N ALA A 329 -13.31 7.22 2.93
CA ALA A 329 -13.27 7.64 1.54
C ALA A 329 -14.68 7.82 1.00
N ALA A 330 -14.86 8.74 0.08
CA ALA A 330 -16.08 8.87 -0.69
C ALA A 330 -15.77 9.42 -2.08
N PHE A 331 -16.48 8.97 -3.10
CA PHE A 331 -16.48 9.60 -4.42
C PHE A 331 -17.86 9.59 -5.06
N ASP A 332 -18.05 10.50 -6.02
CA ASP A 332 -19.13 10.50 -7.00
C ASP A 332 -18.52 10.72 -8.39
N ALA A 333 -18.68 9.74 -9.27
CA ALA A 333 -18.25 9.74 -10.66
C ALA A 333 -19.45 10.03 -11.56
N ILE A 334 -19.46 11.22 -12.17
CA ILE A 334 -20.63 11.76 -12.86
C ILE A 334 -20.35 11.76 -14.37
N GLY A 335 -21.22 11.07 -15.12
CA GLY A 335 -21.24 11.03 -16.58
C GLY A 335 -22.51 11.67 -17.15
N ASP A 336 -22.83 11.35 -18.41
CA ASP A 336 -24.06 11.80 -19.06
C ASP A 336 -25.27 10.96 -18.57
N GLY A 337 -26.15 11.57 -17.78
CA GLY A 337 -27.32 10.88 -17.19
C GLY A 337 -26.98 9.77 -16.19
N ARG A 338 -25.72 9.65 -15.78
CA ARG A 338 -25.16 8.60 -14.91
C ARG A 338 -24.39 9.21 -13.75
N SER A 339 -24.57 8.65 -12.55
CA SER A 339 -23.72 8.89 -11.38
C SER A 339 -23.45 7.55 -10.71
N ASP A 340 -22.17 7.27 -10.48
CA ASP A 340 -21.70 6.13 -9.70
C ASP A 340 -20.97 6.66 -8.48
N ALA A 341 -21.49 6.36 -7.30
CA ALA A 341 -20.92 6.85 -6.05
C ALA A 341 -20.50 5.68 -5.17
N ALA A 342 -19.43 5.87 -4.38
CA ALA A 342 -19.07 4.94 -3.34
C ALA A 342 -18.56 5.66 -2.10
N ALA A 343 -18.90 5.15 -0.92
CA ALA A 343 -18.36 5.61 0.35
C ALA A 343 -17.84 4.43 1.17
N ALA A 344 -16.76 4.64 1.91
CA ALA A 344 -16.17 3.67 2.80
C ALA A 344 -15.85 4.30 4.15
N LEU A 345 -16.05 3.54 5.22
CA LEU A 345 -15.63 3.85 6.58
C LEU A 345 -14.94 2.62 7.17
N ASN A 346 -13.67 2.77 7.51
CA ASN A 346 -12.85 1.74 8.10
C ASN A 346 -12.47 2.12 9.52
N TYR A 347 -12.37 1.13 10.39
CA TYR A 347 -11.92 1.23 11.76
C TYR A 347 -10.89 0.14 12.03
N THR A 348 -9.78 0.51 12.68
CA THR A 348 -8.78 -0.41 13.20
C THR A 348 -8.49 -0.05 14.65
N SER A 349 -8.64 -1.00 15.57
CA SER A 349 -8.32 -0.76 16.99
C SER A 349 -6.83 -0.48 17.21
N ASP A 350 -6.51 0.27 18.26
CA ASP A 350 -5.12 0.65 18.58
C ASP A 350 -4.19 -0.57 18.78
N ASP A 351 -4.74 -1.70 19.23
CA ASP A 351 -4.04 -2.98 19.41
C ASP A 351 -4.03 -3.87 18.15
N ASN A 352 -4.61 -3.37 17.06
CA ASN A 352 -4.74 -4.04 15.75
C ASN A 352 -5.50 -5.38 15.82
N HIS A 353 -6.24 -5.65 16.90
CA HIS A 353 -7.01 -6.88 17.04
C HIS A 353 -8.36 -6.82 16.34
N TRP A 354 -8.97 -5.65 16.24
CA TRP A 354 -10.30 -5.48 15.67
C TRP A 354 -10.23 -4.58 14.46
N ASN A 355 -10.84 -5.02 13.37
CA ASN A 355 -11.12 -4.19 12.22
C ASN A 355 -12.61 -4.19 11.93
N ALA A 356 -13.15 -3.07 11.49
CA ALA A 356 -14.48 -2.98 10.94
C ALA A 356 -14.46 -2.13 9.68
N ALA A 357 -15.25 -2.51 8.68
CA ALA A 357 -15.35 -1.80 7.42
C ALA A 357 -16.82 -1.68 7.04
N PHE A 358 -17.23 -0.51 6.56
CA PHE A 358 -18.51 -0.28 5.92
C PHE A 358 -18.25 0.27 4.53
N GLN A 359 -18.98 -0.21 3.54
CA GLN A 359 -18.95 0.30 2.18
C GLN A 359 -20.37 0.46 1.66
N HIS A 360 -20.60 1.58 0.98
CA HIS A 360 -21.81 1.89 0.24
C HIS A 360 -21.43 2.12 -1.22
N VAL A 361 -22.14 1.50 -2.15
CA VAL A 361 -21.96 1.66 -3.60
C VAL A 361 -23.32 1.94 -4.22
N LEU A 362 -23.41 2.99 -5.02
CA LEU A 362 -24.61 3.41 -5.75
C LEU A 362 -24.28 3.44 -7.24
N ALA A 363 -25.08 2.74 -8.04
CA ALA A 363 -25.14 2.93 -9.48
C ALA A 363 -26.48 3.59 -9.83
N ASN A 364 -26.44 4.82 -10.33
CA ASN A 364 -27.61 5.59 -10.71
C ASN A 364 -27.52 5.98 -12.19
N ILE A 365 -28.20 5.22 -13.04
CA ILE A 365 -28.21 5.39 -14.51
C ILE A 365 -29.65 5.45 -15.01
N PRO A 366 -29.90 5.85 -16.28
CA PRO A 366 -31.27 5.96 -16.78
C PRO A 366 -32.01 4.62 -16.69
N GLY A 367 -33.06 4.58 -15.87
CA GLY A 367 -33.89 3.39 -15.67
C GLY A 367 -33.31 2.34 -14.73
N VAL A 368 -32.14 2.55 -14.12
CA VAL A 368 -31.57 1.64 -13.11
C VAL A 368 -31.00 2.46 -11.96
N ARG A 369 -31.47 2.17 -10.76
CA ARG A 369 -30.89 2.65 -9.51
C ARG A 369 -30.69 1.48 -8.57
N ASP A 370 -29.44 1.10 -8.35
CA ASP A 370 -29.03 0.01 -7.48
C ASP A 370 -28.08 0.51 -6.40
N VAL A 371 -28.25 -0.01 -5.19
CA VAL A 371 -27.47 0.30 -4.01
C VAL A 371 -26.99 -1.00 -3.41
N ALA A 372 -25.68 -1.13 -3.26
CA ALA A 372 -25.05 -2.23 -2.56
C ALA A 372 -24.32 -1.70 -1.31
N ASP A 373 -24.62 -2.28 -0.16
CA ASP A 373 -24.00 -1.95 1.13
C ASP A 373 -23.28 -3.19 1.66
N GLU A 374 -22.07 -3.07 2.18
CA GLU A 374 -21.31 -4.14 2.82
C GLU A 374 -20.76 -3.68 4.17
N LEU A 375 -20.96 -4.48 5.21
CA LEU A 375 -20.42 -4.30 6.55
C LEU A 375 -19.57 -5.52 6.90
N GLY A 376 -18.32 -5.30 7.26
CA GLY A 376 -17.38 -6.32 7.71
C GLY A 376 -16.88 -6.02 9.11
N VAL A 377 -16.70 -7.06 9.91
CA VAL A 377 -15.91 -7.02 11.14
C VAL A 377 -14.94 -8.18 11.10
N SER A 378 -13.68 -7.93 11.43
CA SER A 378 -12.68 -8.97 11.61
C SER A 378 -11.97 -8.81 12.94
N TRP A 379 -11.52 -9.94 13.46
CA TRP A 379 -10.75 -10.05 14.67
C TRP A 379 -9.53 -10.93 14.44
N PHE A 380 -8.38 -10.50 14.94
CA PHE A 380 -7.17 -11.29 15.00
C PHE A 380 -6.58 -11.19 16.40
N ASN A 381 -6.17 -12.32 16.98
CA ASN A 381 -5.58 -12.34 18.32
C ASN A 381 -4.10 -11.90 18.35
N GLY A 382 -3.58 -11.42 17.23
CA GLY A 382 -2.18 -11.03 17.10
C GLY A 382 -1.21 -12.19 16.98
N LYS A 383 -1.66 -13.44 16.84
CA LYS A 383 -0.76 -14.60 16.83
C LYS A 383 -1.17 -15.74 15.91
N TYR A 384 -2.33 -16.35 16.18
CA TYR A 384 -2.77 -17.57 15.49
C TYR A 384 -4.21 -17.53 15.02
N LEU A 385 -5.10 -16.90 15.78
CA LEU A 385 -6.53 -17.02 15.58
C LEU A 385 -7.07 -15.78 14.90
N SER A 386 -7.76 -15.97 13.79
CA SER A 386 -8.55 -14.95 13.10
C SER A 386 -10.01 -15.36 13.05
N ALA A 387 -10.89 -14.37 13.02
CA ALA A 387 -12.30 -14.52 12.73
C ALA A 387 -12.78 -13.31 11.92
N TYR A 388 -13.81 -13.49 11.12
CA TYR A 388 -14.48 -12.39 10.45
C TYR A 388 -15.96 -12.69 10.23
N ALA A 389 -16.74 -11.64 10.03
CA ALA A 389 -18.10 -11.69 9.53
C ALA A 389 -18.35 -10.48 8.63
N ASN A 390 -18.87 -10.74 7.43
CA ASN A 390 -19.29 -9.74 6.46
C ASN A 390 -20.78 -9.96 6.17
N TYR A 391 -21.53 -8.88 6.11
CA TYR A 391 -22.93 -8.86 5.70
C TYR A 391 -23.08 -7.79 4.65
N ALA A 392 -23.71 -8.12 3.54
CA ALA A 392 -24.01 -7.15 2.51
C ALA A 392 -25.43 -7.27 1.99
N THR A 393 -25.93 -6.18 1.44
CA THR A 393 -27.23 -6.10 0.80
C THR A 393 -27.07 -5.47 -0.58
N ASP A 394 -27.90 -5.90 -1.51
CA ASP A 394 -28.11 -5.27 -2.81
C ASP A 394 -29.60 -4.95 -2.93
N ARG A 395 -29.91 -3.72 -3.33
CA ARG A 395 -31.28 -3.23 -3.45
C ARG A 395 -31.39 -2.32 -4.66
N GLY A 396 -32.46 -2.47 -5.42
CA GLY A 396 -32.72 -1.53 -6.49
C GLY A 396 -33.56 -2.08 -7.61
N THR A 397 -33.29 -1.57 -8.79
CA THR A 397 -34.01 -1.88 -10.01
C THR A 397 -33.65 -3.27 -10.56
N ASN A 398 -32.40 -3.70 -10.43
CA ASN A 398 -31.97 -5.02 -10.91
C ASN A 398 -32.13 -6.14 -9.87
N VAL A 399 -32.54 -5.81 -8.64
CA VAL A 399 -32.82 -6.80 -7.60
C VAL A 399 -34.25 -7.31 -7.75
N LEU A 400 -34.39 -8.40 -8.51
CA LEU A 400 -35.68 -9.00 -8.86
C LEU A 400 -36.44 -9.56 -7.64
N ASP A 401 -35.71 -10.10 -6.66
CA ASP A 401 -36.24 -10.56 -5.39
C ASP A 401 -35.50 -9.87 -4.23
N PRO A 402 -36.09 -8.83 -3.62
CA PRO A 402 -35.47 -8.12 -2.50
C PRO A 402 -35.21 -9.00 -1.28
N SER A 403 -35.93 -10.12 -1.12
CA SER A 403 -35.67 -11.07 -0.03
C SER A 403 -34.42 -11.94 -0.27
N GLN A 404 -33.88 -11.91 -1.48
CA GLN A 404 -32.65 -12.59 -1.84
C GLN A 404 -31.47 -11.62 -2.08
N GLY A 405 -31.72 -10.31 -1.92
CA GLY A 405 -30.74 -9.24 -2.11
C GLY A 405 -29.80 -9.06 -0.93
N ASN A 406 -29.38 -10.14 -0.28
CA ASN A 406 -28.46 -10.10 0.84
C ASN A 406 -27.51 -11.29 0.80
N TRP A 407 -26.33 -11.10 1.36
CA TRP A 407 -25.42 -12.21 1.62
C TRP A 407 -24.73 -12.02 2.96
N LEU A 408 -24.46 -13.15 3.60
CA LEU A 408 -23.72 -13.24 4.83
C LEU A 408 -22.54 -14.16 4.57
N ASP A 409 -21.40 -13.77 5.11
CA ASP A 409 -20.24 -14.62 5.10
C ASP A 409 -19.44 -14.45 6.37
N ALA A 410 -19.14 -15.56 7.03
CA ALA A 410 -18.39 -15.55 8.27
C ALA A 410 -17.41 -16.71 8.28
N GLY A 411 -16.27 -16.49 8.90
CA GLY A 411 -15.22 -17.48 8.93
C GLY A 411 -14.17 -17.17 9.96
N GLY A 412 -13.14 -17.98 9.94
CA GLY A 412 -12.00 -17.81 10.80
C GLY A 412 -10.92 -18.81 10.47
N GLY A 413 -9.75 -18.55 11.00
CA GLY A 413 -8.57 -19.35 10.75
C GLY A 413 -7.72 -19.55 11.99
N PHE A 414 -6.97 -20.63 11.95
CA PHE A 414 -5.77 -20.82 12.74
C PHE A 414 -4.58 -20.82 11.79
N VAL A 415 -3.66 -19.87 11.96
CA VAL A 415 -2.44 -19.77 11.16
C VAL A 415 -1.25 -19.80 12.09
N ASN A 416 -0.28 -20.66 11.81
CA ASN A 416 1.05 -20.55 12.38
C ASN A 416 2.10 -20.69 11.26
N GLN A 417 3.38 -20.73 11.63
CA GLN A 417 4.48 -20.82 10.67
C GLN A 417 4.56 -22.15 9.89
N GLN A 418 3.87 -23.19 10.34
CA GLN A 418 3.95 -24.54 9.76
C GLN A 418 2.70 -24.91 8.96
N TYR A 419 1.53 -24.43 9.39
CA TYR A 419 0.26 -24.75 8.77
C TYR A 419 -0.76 -23.64 9.00
N ALA A 420 -1.70 -23.56 8.07
CA ALA A 420 -2.87 -22.70 8.14
C ALA A 420 -4.13 -23.55 7.92
N LEU A 421 -5.13 -23.34 8.77
CA LEU A 421 -6.45 -23.95 8.68
C LEU A 421 -7.48 -22.82 8.65
N PHE A 422 -8.31 -22.79 7.61
CA PHE A 422 -9.38 -21.82 7.48
C PHE A 422 -10.71 -22.52 7.27
N GLY A 423 -11.77 -21.94 7.86
CA GLY A 423 -13.14 -22.33 7.60
C GLY A 423 -14.00 -21.10 7.34
N SER A 424 -14.89 -21.18 6.36
CA SER A 424 -15.87 -20.14 6.09
C SER A 424 -17.25 -20.73 5.83
N PHE A 425 -18.25 -19.94 6.15
CA PHE A 425 -19.65 -20.16 5.83
C PHE A 425 -20.14 -18.97 5.01
N ARG A 426 -20.78 -19.24 3.88
CA ARG A 426 -21.41 -18.24 3.04
C ARG A 426 -22.88 -18.59 2.81
N SER A 427 -23.75 -17.60 2.92
CA SER A 427 -25.16 -17.67 2.56
C SER A 427 -25.49 -16.51 1.62
N VAL A 428 -26.20 -16.79 0.53
CA VAL A 428 -26.67 -15.80 -0.44
C VAL A 428 -28.19 -15.95 -0.55
N GLY A 429 -28.89 -14.84 -0.41
CA GLY A 429 -30.34 -14.72 -0.52
C GLY A 429 -31.15 -15.45 0.56
N SER A 430 -30.80 -15.22 1.83
CA SER A 430 -31.43 -15.86 3.01
C SER A 430 -32.29 -14.94 3.87
#